data_AF-A0A0F8ZRP2-F1
#
_entry.id   AF-A0A0F8ZRP2-F1
#
_cell.length_a   1.000
_cell.length_b   1.000
_cell.length_c   1.000
_cell.angle_alpha   90.00
_cell.angle_beta   90.00
_cell.angle_gamma   90.00
#
_symmetry.space_group_name_H-M   'P 1'
#
loop_
_entity.id
_entity.type
_entity.pdbx_description
1 polymer ?
#
loop_
_entity_poly.entity_id
_entity_poly.type
_entity_poly.pdbx_seq_one_letter_code
_entity_poly.pdbx_strand_id
1 'polypeptide(L)'
;MNVYIYAADLYCEDCGDDIRATLLRDGCDFNSDDETTYDSNDFPKGPYPDGGGESDCPQHCGAGSNCINALELPDDHKIGVWLENELTIDGVSYVREAVQEGGEVAELWAEYYSDYDLTLKETHA
;
A
#
# COMPACT_ATOMS: atom_id res chain seq x y z
N MET A 1 -6.58 -3.68 4.95
CA MET A 1 -6.95 -2.24 4.94
C MET A 1 -7.67 -1.87 3.64
N ASN A 2 -8.53 -0.83 3.66
CA ASN A 2 -9.13 -0.22 2.45
C ASN A 2 -8.16 0.78 1.78
N VAL A 3 -8.10 0.80 0.45
CA VAL A 3 -7.18 1.66 -0.30
C VAL A 3 -7.83 2.36 -1.49
N TYR A 4 -7.26 3.49 -1.90
CA TYR A 4 -7.61 4.19 -3.13
C TYR A 4 -6.49 4.11 -4.15
N ILE A 5 -6.83 4.00 -5.43
CA ILE A 5 -5.89 4.18 -6.54
C ILE A 5 -6.00 5.63 -7.02
N TYR A 6 -4.90 6.37 -7.01
CA TYR A 6 -4.85 7.72 -7.53
C TYR A 6 -3.49 8.05 -8.12
N ALA A 7 -3.46 8.64 -9.32
CA ALA A 7 -2.23 9.10 -9.98
C ALA A 7 -1.09 8.06 -9.99
N ALA A 8 -1.41 6.80 -10.33
CA ALA A 8 -0.51 5.65 -10.37
C ALA A 8 0.07 5.17 -9.02
N ASP A 9 -0.46 5.65 -7.89
CA ASP A 9 -0.11 5.20 -6.54
C ASP A 9 -1.33 4.66 -5.76
N LEU A 10 -1.05 3.91 -4.70
CA LEU A 10 -2.03 3.45 -3.72
C LEU A 10 -2.03 4.33 -2.47
N TYR A 11 -3.20 4.72 -2.00
CA TYR A 11 -3.36 5.53 -0.79
C TYR A 11 -4.20 4.78 0.23
N CYS A 12 -3.84 4.86 1.52
CA CYS A 12 -4.74 4.38 2.57
C CYS A 12 -6.05 5.16 2.55
N GLU A 13 -7.11 4.57 3.13
CA GLU A 13 -8.46 5.14 3.18
C GLU A 13 -8.47 6.62 3.60
N ASP A 14 -7.82 6.97 4.72
CA ASP A 14 -7.77 8.35 5.21
C ASP A 14 -7.11 9.33 4.22
N CYS A 15 -6.00 8.93 3.60
CA CYS A 15 -5.33 9.77 2.61
C CYS A 15 -6.16 9.91 1.32
N GLY A 16 -6.77 8.83 0.84
CA GLY A 16 -7.62 8.88 -0.34
C GLY A 16 -8.88 9.72 -0.12
N ASP A 17 -9.50 9.62 1.05
CA ASP A 17 -10.64 10.45 1.43
C ASP A 17 -10.26 11.94 1.51
N ASP A 18 -9.10 12.28 2.06
CA ASP A 18 -8.60 13.66 2.09
C ASP A 18 -8.34 14.23 0.68
N ILE A 19 -7.75 13.42 -0.21
CA ILE A 19 -7.54 13.78 -1.62
C ILE A 19 -8.91 14.04 -2.29
N ARG A 20 -9.88 13.13 -2.14
CA ARG A 20 -11.23 13.30 -2.70
C ARG A 20 -11.88 14.57 -2.18
N ALA A 21 -11.84 14.81 -0.87
CA ALA A 21 -12.43 15.99 -0.24
C ALA A 21 -11.79 17.28 -0.75
N THR A 22 -10.47 17.28 -1.00
CA THR A 22 -9.75 18.43 -1.56
C THR A 22 -10.13 18.68 -3.02
N LEU A 23 -10.14 17.65 -3.87
CA LEU A 23 -10.52 17.80 -5.28
C LEU A 23 -11.96 18.29 -5.45
N LEU A 24 -12.91 17.76 -4.66
CA LEU A 24 -14.30 18.23 -4.66
C LEU A 24 -14.41 19.69 -4.22
N ARG A 25 -13.62 20.11 -3.23
CA ARG A 25 -13.56 21.52 -2.78
C ARG A 25 -13.02 22.44 -3.88
N ASP A 26 -12.08 21.94 -4.68
CA ASP A 26 -11.45 22.68 -5.77
C ASP A 26 -12.30 22.68 -7.06
N GLY A 27 -13.49 22.08 -7.02
CA GLY A 27 -14.50 22.16 -8.08
C GLY A 27 -14.48 20.99 -9.06
N CYS A 28 -13.81 19.88 -8.74
CA CYS A 28 -14.01 18.64 -9.47
C CYS A 28 -15.45 18.13 -9.25
N ASP A 29 -16.16 17.88 -10.35
CA ASP A 29 -17.53 17.34 -10.37
C ASP A 29 -17.50 15.98 -11.08
N PHE A 30 -16.97 14.97 -10.40
CA PHE A 30 -16.98 13.59 -10.86
C PHE A 30 -18.12 12.84 -10.21
N ASN A 31 -18.80 12.01 -10.99
CA ASN A 31 -19.77 11.08 -10.44
C ASN A 31 -19.02 9.96 -9.71
N SER A 32 -18.79 10.14 -8.41
CA SER A 32 -18.07 9.14 -7.60
C SER A 32 -18.79 7.80 -7.47
N ASP A 33 -20.06 7.73 -7.85
CA ASP A 33 -20.82 6.47 -7.86
C ASP A 33 -20.60 5.67 -9.16
N ASP A 34 -19.92 6.25 -10.16
CA ASP A 34 -19.64 5.61 -11.45
C ASP A 34 -18.17 5.83 -11.89
N GLU A 35 -17.29 4.95 -11.41
CA GLU A 35 -15.86 4.96 -11.73
C GLU A 35 -15.53 4.67 -13.21
N THR A 36 -16.53 4.32 -14.04
CA THR A 36 -16.32 4.16 -15.48
C THR A 36 -16.27 5.50 -16.21
N THR A 37 -16.67 6.59 -15.54
CA THR A 37 -16.75 7.93 -16.11
C THR A 37 -15.48 8.77 -15.96
N TYR A 38 -14.49 8.31 -15.17
CA TYR A 38 -13.23 9.01 -14.92
C TYR A 38 -12.04 8.05 -14.79
N ASP A 39 -10.83 8.55 -14.93
CA ASP A 39 -9.59 7.81 -14.65
C ASP A 39 -9.10 8.08 -13.22
N SER A 40 -8.38 7.13 -12.66
CA SER A 40 -7.63 7.26 -11.40
C SER A 40 -6.59 8.40 -11.43
N ASN A 41 -6.22 8.91 -12.61
CA ASN A 41 -5.42 10.13 -12.73
C ASN A 41 -6.20 11.42 -12.41
N ASP A 42 -7.53 11.38 -12.58
CA ASP A 42 -8.40 12.55 -12.44
C ASP A 42 -9.00 12.62 -11.03
N PHE A 43 -9.41 11.46 -10.49
CA PHE A 43 -10.03 11.36 -9.16
C PHE A 43 -9.77 9.97 -8.55
N PRO A 44 -9.56 9.86 -7.23
CA PRO A 44 -9.30 8.58 -6.59
C PRO A 44 -10.40 7.54 -6.86
N LYS A 45 -9.99 6.32 -7.20
CA LYS A 45 -10.88 5.16 -7.35
C LYS A 45 -10.80 4.25 -6.13
N GLY A 46 -11.93 3.74 -5.71
CA GLY A 46 -12.11 2.94 -4.51
C GLY A 46 -13.13 3.55 -3.52
N PRO A 47 -13.06 3.16 -2.23
CA PRO A 47 -12.01 2.33 -1.66
C PRO A 47 -12.12 0.87 -2.12
N TYR A 48 -10.99 0.26 -2.46
CA TYR A 48 -10.87 -1.18 -2.71
C TYR A 48 -10.40 -1.89 -1.43
N PRO A 49 -10.95 -3.07 -1.11
CA PRO A 49 -10.56 -3.82 0.08
C PRO A 49 -9.18 -4.47 -0.08
N ASP A 50 -8.74 -5.18 0.97
CA ASP A 50 -7.60 -6.12 0.94
C ASP A 50 -6.29 -5.50 0.45
N GLY A 51 -6.03 -4.25 0.83
CA GLY A 51 -4.80 -3.54 0.47
C GLY A 51 -4.65 -3.24 -1.02
N GLY A 52 -5.73 -3.37 -1.81
CA GLY A 52 -5.68 -3.26 -3.27
C GLY A 52 -5.48 -4.60 -3.98
N GLY A 53 -5.51 -5.71 -3.24
CA GLY A 53 -5.36 -7.07 -3.75
C GLY A 53 -3.92 -7.57 -3.75
N GLU A 54 -3.74 -8.78 -4.29
CA GLU A 54 -2.46 -9.49 -4.34
C GLU A 54 -1.39 -8.71 -5.14
N SER A 55 -0.15 -8.66 -4.63
CA SER A 55 0.96 -7.94 -5.26
C SER A 55 2.32 -8.66 -5.11
N ASP A 56 3.25 -8.35 -6.02
CA ASP A 56 4.63 -8.86 -6.00
C ASP A 56 5.52 -8.17 -4.96
N CYS A 57 5.00 -7.21 -4.20
CA CYS A 57 5.70 -6.63 -3.08
C CYS A 57 4.74 -6.07 -2.03
N PRO A 58 5.23 -5.85 -0.81
CA PRO A 58 4.51 -5.08 0.18
C PRO A 58 4.23 -3.65 -0.33
N GLN A 59 2.97 -3.21 -0.27
CA GLN A 59 2.55 -1.84 -0.60
C GLN A 59 2.42 -0.92 0.63
N HIS A 60 2.96 0.29 0.52
CA HIS A 60 2.76 1.36 1.50
C HIS A 60 1.97 2.52 0.87
N CYS A 61 1.31 3.32 1.70
CA CYS A 61 0.60 4.51 1.23
C CYS A 61 1.56 5.47 0.48
N GLY A 62 1.21 5.81 -0.76
CA GLY A 62 1.97 6.66 -1.67
C GLY A 62 2.17 8.10 -1.18
N ALA A 63 1.39 8.53 -0.18
CA ALA A 63 1.65 9.79 0.52
C ALA A 63 3.00 9.79 1.28
N GLY A 64 3.61 8.61 1.50
CA GLY A 64 4.92 8.47 2.12
C GLY A 64 4.95 9.09 3.52
N SER A 65 5.96 9.91 3.79
CA SER A 65 6.10 10.62 5.07
C SER A 65 4.97 11.62 5.36
N ASN A 66 4.19 12.02 4.36
CA ASN A 66 3.01 12.87 4.52
C ASN A 66 1.71 12.06 4.74
N CYS A 67 1.79 10.73 4.83
CA CYS A 67 0.63 9.92 5.13
C CYS A 67 0.03 10.33 6.49
N ILE A 68 -1.30 10.47 6.55
CA ILE A 68 -2.03 10.80 7.78
C ILE A 68 -1.72 9.80 8.89
N ASN A 69 -1.52 8.53 8.51
CA ASN A 69 -1.16 7.42 9.39
C ASN A 69 0.29 6.96 9.19
N ALA A 70 1.20 7.85 8.78
CA ALA A 70 2.59 7.49 8.54
C ALA A 70 3.21 6.74 9.73
N LEU A 71 3.96 5.67 9.41
CA LEU A 71 4.71 4.90 10.41
C LEU A 71 6.04 5.61 10.68
N GLU A 72 6.39 5.72 11.95
CA GLU A 72 7.67 6.28 12.41
C GLU A 72 8.63 5.12 12.69
N LEU A 73 9.77 5.13 12.01
CA LEU A 73 10.82 4.14 12.14
C LEU A 73 11.77 4.51 13.30
N PRO A 74 12.53 3.54 13.87
CA PRO A 74 13.46 3.81 14.97
C PRO A 74 14.52 4.88 14.70
N ASP A 75 14.80 5.17 13.44
CA ASP A 75 15.75 6.21 13.00
C ASP A 75 15.10 7.59 12.77
N ASP A 76 13.89 7.79 13.29
CA ASP A 76 13.04 8.99 13.17
C ASP A 76 12.52 9.28 11.74
N HIS A 77 12.78 8.41 10.75
CA HIS A 77 12.17 8.55 9.42
C HIS A 77 10.71 8.11 9.42
N LYS A 78 9.93 8.69 8.50
CA LYS A 78 8.51 8.36 8.30
C LYS A 78 8.27 7.76 6.93
N ILE A 79 7.50 6.69 6.91
CA ILE A 79 7.03 6.04 5.68
C ILE A 79 5.50 5.99 5.67
N GLY A 80 4.92 5.79 4.49
CA GLY A 80 3.46 5.60 4.38
C GLY A 80 2.99 4.43 5.22
N VAL A 81 1.74 4.44 5.67
CA VAL A 81 1.19 3.29 6.40
C VAL A 81 1.25 2.04 5.53
N TRP A 82 1.49 0.91 6.17
CA TRP A 82 1.39 -0.41 5.57
C TRP A 82 -0.05 -0.67 5.08
N LEU A 83 -0.23 -1.13 3.83
CA LEU A 83 -1.57 -1.29 3.22
C LEU A 83 -2.18 -2.68 3.41
N GLU A 84 -1.46 -3.63 4.02
CA GLU A 84 -1.96 -4.97 4.35
C GLU A 84 -2.42 -5.77 3.13
N ASN A 85 -1.73 -5.62 1.99
CA ASN A 85 -2.03 -6.40 0.80
C ASN A 85 -1.55 -7.84 0.92
N GLU A 86 -2.25 -8.76 0.26
CA GLU A 86 -1.76 -10.12 0.05
C GLU A 86 -0.55 -10.13 -0.89
N LEU A 87 0.31 -11.14 -0.76
CA LEU A 87 1.49 -11.29 -1.60
C LEU A 87 1.34 -12.45 -2.57
N THR A 88 1.79 -12.23 -3.81
CA THR A 88 2.06 -13.32 -4.74
C THR A 88 3.24 -14.17 -4.24
N ILE A 89 3.46 -15.33 -4.86
CA ILE A 89 4.64 -16.16 -4.59
C ILE A 89 5.95 -15.37 -4.77
N ASP A 90 6.02 -14.49 -5.77
CA ASP A 90 7.19 -13.65 -6.02
C ASP A 90 7.34 -12.58 -4.91
N GLY A 91 6.22 -12.01 -4.42
CA GLY A 91 6.23 -11.10 -3.28
C GLY A 91 6.68 -11.74 -1.98
N VAL A 92 6.32 -13.01 -1.74
CA VAL A 92 6.82 -13.77 -0.59
C VAL A 92 8.33 -13.96 -0.65
N SER A 93 8.85 -14.30 -1.84
CA SER A 93 10.29 -14.42 -2.07
C SER A 93 11.00 -13.08 -1.84
N TYR A 94 10.43 -11.98 -2.34
CA TYR A 94 10.96 -10.62 -2.11
C TYR A 94 11.04 -10.28 -0.62
N VAL A 95 9.95 -10.50 0.15
CA VAL A 95 9.96 -10.23 1.59
C VAL A 95 10.99 -11.08 2.31
N ARG A 96 11.10 -12.37 1.94
CA ARG A 96 12.10 -13.26 2.53
C ARG A 96 13.52 -12.73 2.30
N GLU A 97 13.85 -12.30 1.09
CA GLU A 97 15.16 -11.72 0.78
C GLU A 97 15.41 -10.43 1.55
N ALA A 98 14.43 -9.51 1.58
CA ALA A 98 14.53 -8.25 2.32
C ALA A 98 14.76 -8.48 3.83
N VAL A 99 14.07 -9.46 4.43
CA VAL A 99 14.24 -9.83 5.84
C VAL A 99 15.63 -10.41 6.10
N GLN A 100 16.20 -11.17 5.16
CA GLN A 100 17.56 -11.71 5.29
C GLN A 100 18.65 -10.65 5.16
N GLU A 101 18.45 -9.66 4.29
CA GLU A 101 19.36 -8.51 4.13
C GLU A 101 19.33 -7.59 5.36
N GLY A 102 18.19 -7.55 6.05
CA GLY A 102 17.98 -6.78 7.26
C GLY A 102 17.59 -5.33 6.95
N GLY A 103 16.61 -4.83 7.68
CA GLY A 103 16.11 -3.47 7.55
C GLY A 103 14.85 -3.29 8.39
N GLU A 104 14.67 -2.09 8.95
CA GLU A 104 13.59 -1.81 9.90
C GLU A 104 12.20 -2.02 9.26
N VAL A 105 12.06 -1.69 7.97
CA VAL A 105 10.82 -1.93 7.22
C VAL A 105 10.62 -3.42 6.91
N ALA A 106 11.69 -4.17 6.66
CA ALA A 106 11.59 -5.60 6.42
C ALA A 106 11.20 -6.36 7.70
N GLU A 107 11.67 -5.92 8.86
CA GLU A 107 11.26 -6.47 10.16
C GLU A 107 9.76 -6.25 10.42
N LEU A 108 9.23 -5.07 10.08
CA LEU A 108 7.79 -4.81 10.09
C LEU A 108 7.04 -5.81 9.21
N TRP A 109 7.49 -6.04 7.97
CA TRP A 109 6.86 -7.01 7.07
C TRP A 109 6.92 -8.44 7.59
N ALA A 110 8.03 -8.83 8.24
CA ALA A 110 8.20 -10.17 8.79
C ALA A 110 7.14 -10.51 9.85
N GLU A 111 6.73 -9.52 10.65
CA GLU A 111 5.66 -9.69 11.64
C GLU A 111 4.31 -9.96 10.94
N TYR A 112 3.98 -9.17 9.93
CA TYR A 112 2.70 -9.28 9.21
C TYR A 112 2.60 -10.53 8.34
N TYR A 113 3.71 -10.96 7.74
CA TYR A 113 3.76 -12.13 6.87
C TYR A 113 4.30 -13.36 7.58
N SER A 114 4.27 -13.41 8.92
CA SER A 114 4.80 -14.55 9.68
C SER A 114 4.12 -15.88 9.37
N ASP A 115 2.86 -15.83 8.95
CA ASP A 115 2.06 -17.01 8.58
C ASP A 115 2.37 -17.51 7.16
N TYR A 116 3.03 -16.69 6.36
CA TYR A 116 3.60 -17.16 5.11
C TYR A 116 4.80 -18.03 5.45
N ASP A 117 5.00 -19.11 4.70
CA ASP A 117 6.17 -19.95 4.89
C ASP A 117 7.42 -19.23 4.34
N LEU A 118 7.87 -18.21 5.08
CA LEU A 118 9.08 -17.46 4.81
C LEU A 118 10.34 -18.32 5.04
N THR A 119 10.21 -19.59 5.45
CA THR A 119 11.31 -20.49 5.80
C THR A 119 11.67 -21.53 4.74
N LEU A 120 10.85 -21.70 3.69
CA LEU A 120 11.18 -22.60 2.58
C LEU A 120 12.37 -22.06 1.78
N LYS A 121 13.56 -22.56 2.09
CA LYS A 121 14.69 -22.46 1.17
C LYS A 121 14.30 -23.15 -0.13
N GLU A 122 14.32 -22.44 -1.24
CA GLU A 122 14.31 -23.08 -2.55
C GLU A 122 15.53 -23.98 -2.65
N THR A 123 15.33 -25.29 -2.46
CA THR A 123 16.31 -26.30 -2.87
C THR A 123 16.35 -26.31 -4.39
N HIS A 124 17.18 -25.46 -4.97
CA HIS A 124 17.64 -25.64 -6.33
C HIS A 124 18.52 -26.91 -6.36
N ALA A 125 17.97 -27.97 -6.94
CA ALA A 125 18.70 -29.17 -7.35
C ALA A 125 19.39 -28.96 -8.70
#